data_AF-A0A3A8PUR0-F1
#
_entry.id   AF-A0A3A8PUR0-F1
#
_cell.length_a   1.000
_cell.length_b   1.000
_cell.length_c   1.000
_cell.angle_alpha   90.00
_cell.angle_beta   90.00
_cell.angle_gamma   90.00
#
_symmetry.space_group_name_H-M   'P 1'
#
loop_
_entity.id
_entity.type
_entity.pdbx_description
1 polymer ?
#
loop_
_entity_poly.entity_id
_entity_poly.type
_entity_poly.pdbx_seq_one_letter_code
_entity_poly.pdbx_strand_id
1 'polypeptide(L)'
;MRRRPAWLGGPGKDADGAVLLTGPEAGELLKAAVGHAGGGLVDWHLDHVDANPGQSTTATYQARVQWPAGEREELFGMSAR
;
A
#
# COMPACT_ATOMS: atom_id res chain seq x y z
N MET A 1 -1.43 -23.59 -15.13
CA MET A 1 -2.69 -22.88 -14.80
C MET A 1 -2.68 -22.55 -13.31
N ARG A 2 -2.33 -21.32 -12.92
CA ARG A 2 -2.42 -20.87 -11.51
C ARG A 2 -3.83 -20.32 -11.29
N ARG A 3 -4.64 -20.96 -10.43
CA ARG A 3 -5.99 -20.50 -10.10
C ARG A 3 -5.89 -19.17 -9.35
N ARG A 4 -6.44 -18.10 -9.93
CA ARG A 4 -6.60 -16.79 -9.27
C ARG A 4 -7.68 -16.96 -8.18
N PRO A 5 -7.46 -16.50 -6.93
CA PRO A 5 -8.48 -16.57 -5.88
C PRO A 5 -9.74 -15.78 -6.26
N ALA A 6 -10.91 -16.27 -5.82
CA ALA A 6 -12.24 -15.74 -6.18
C ALA A 6 -12.51 -14.30 -5.69
N TRP A 7 -11.58 -13.68 -4.97
CA TRP A 7 -11.63 -12.31 -4.48
C TRP A 7 -11.11 -11.29 -5.51
N LEU A 8 -11.27 -11.55 -6.81
CA LEU A 8 -10.95 -10.60 -7.90
C LEU A 8 -12.13 -10.55 -8.92
N GLY A 9 -13.12 -9.67 -8.72
CA GLY A 9 -14.14 -9.40 -9.75
C GLY A 9 -15.39 -8.61 -9.29
N GLY A 10 -15.54 -7.35 -9.75
CA GLY A 10 -16.81 -6.59 -9.74
C GLY A 10 -16.69 -5.11 -9.30
N PRO A 11 -17.44 -4.17 -9.92
CA PRO A 11 -17.53 -2.79 -9.42
C PRO A 11 -18.22 -2.80 -8.04
N GLY A 12 -17.56 -2.22 -7.04
CA GLY A 12 -17.94 -2.31 -5.62
C GLY A 12 -17.13 -3.31 -4.78
N LYS A 13 -16.18 -4.04 -5.40
CA LYS A 13 -15.41 -5.09 -4.72
C LYS A 13 -14.12 -4.62 -4.02
N ASP A 14 -14.02 -3.33 -3.80
CA ASP A 14 -12.94 -2.68 -3.06
C ASP A 14 -13.48 -1.44 -2.31
N ALA A 15 -14.71 -1.55 -1.78
CA ALA A 15 -15.37 -0.44 -1.09
C ALA A 15 -14.56 0.06 0.12
N ASP A 16 -13.73 -0.81 0.70
CA ASP A 16 -12.84 -0.56 1.82
C ASP A 16 -11.37 -0.34 1.40
N GLY A 17 -11.05 -0.35 0.10
CA GLY A 17 -9.69 -0.20 -0.43
C GLY A 17 -8.73 -1.36 -0.13
N ALA A 18 -9.21 -2.50 0.38
CA ALA A 18 -8.38 -3.65 0.72
C ALA A 18 -7.55 -4.19 -0.46
N VAL A 19 -8.11 -4.23 -1.67
CA VAL A 19 -7.42 -4.74 -2.86
C VAL A 19 -6.25 -3.82 -3.21
N LEU A 20 -6.48 -2.51 -3.23
CA LEU A 20 -5.45 -1.52 -3.50
C LEU A 20 -4.33 -1.54 -2.43
N LEU A 21 -4.71 -1.54 -1.16
CA LEU A 21 -3.79 -1.43 -0.02
C LEU A 21 -3.10 -2.74 0.36
N THR A 22 -3.43 -3.85 -0.27
CA THR A 22 -2.70 -5.13 -0.06
C THR A 22 -2.10 -5.69 -1.34
N GLY A 23 -2.39 -5.04 -2.47
CA GLY A 23 -1.91 -5.39 -3.79
C GLY A 23 -0.59 -4.71 -4.16
N PRO A 24 0.00 -5.12 -5.30
CA PRO A 24 1.21 -4.48 -5.83
C PRO A 24 1.01 -2.98 -6.13
N GLU A 25 -0.24 -2.54 -6.38
CA GLU A 25 -0.58 -1.15 -6.64
C GLU A 25 -0.30 -0.22 -5.45
N ALA A 26 -0.23 -0.75 -4.22
CA ALA A 26 0.21 0.00 -3.03
C ALA A 26 1.61 0.62 -3.21
N GLY A 27 2.50 -0.05 -3.94
CA GLY A 27 3.84 0.44 -4.22
C GLY A 27 3.84 1.75 -5.02
N GLU A 28 2.91 1.91 -5.96
CA GLU A 28 2.78 3.15 -6.74
C GLU A 28 2.24 4.29 -5.87
N LEU A 29 1.34 4.01 -4.92
CA LEU A 29 0.89 5.00 -3.93
C LEU A 29 2.03 5.45 -3.03
N LEU A 30 2.81 4.52 -2.48
CA LEU A 30 3.97 4.82 -1.65
C LEU A 30 5.00 5.65 -2.43
N LYS A 31 5.28 5.26 -3.68
CA LYS A 31 6.20 5.97 -4.56
C LYS A 31 5.73 7.40 -4.85
N ALA A 32 4.43 7.58 -5.11
CA ALA A 32 3.85 8.91 -5.31
C ALA A 32 3.94 9.77 -4.04
N ALA A 33 3.61 9.20 -2.87
CA ALA A 33 3.67 9.91 -1.60
C ALA A 33 5.10 10.34 -1.23
N VAL A 34 6.05 9.40 -1.31
CA VAL A 34 7.48 9.65 -1.09
C VAL A 34 8.03 10.66 -2.09
N GLY A 35 7.69 10.53 -3.37
CA GLY A 35 8.09 11.45 -4.43
C GLY A 35 7.56 12.86 -4.20
N HIS A 36 6.32 13.00 -3.74
CA HIS A 36 5.75 14.29 -3.37
C HIS A 36 6.50 14.95 -2.22
N ALA A 37 7.01 14.16 -1.27
CA ALA A 37 7.85 14.63 -0.16
C ALA A 37 9.33 14.85 -0.55
N GLY A 38 9.73 14.57 -1.79
CA GLY A 38 11.10 14.77 -2.29
C GLY A 38 12.05 13.58 -2.08
N GLY A 39 11.52 12.39 -1.76
CA GLY A 39 12.29 11.16 -1.66
C GLY A 39 12.13 10.25 -2.88
N GLY A 40 12.93 9.19 -2.91
CA GLY A 40 12.76 8.06 -3.83
C GLY A 40 12.48 6.78 -3.08
N LEU A 41 11.39 6.08 -3.41
CA LEU A 41 11.10 4.77 -2.84
C LEU A 41 12.11 3.75 -3.39
N VAL A 42 12.88 3.10 -2.50
CA VAL A 42 13.88 2.07 -2.86
C VAL A 42 13.25 0.69 -2.78
N ASP A 43 12.57 0.41 -1.67
CA ASP A 43 11.94 -0.88 -1.39
C ASP A 43 10.81 -0.68 -0.39
N TRP A 44 9.89 -1.63 -0.34
CA TRP A 44 8.80 -1.62 0.63
C TRP A 44 8.26 -3.03 0.85
N HIS A 45 7.69 -3.23 2.03
CA HIS A 45 6.86 -4.40 2.30
C HIS A 45 5.68 -4.02 3.19
N LEU A 46 4.58 -4.73 2.97
CA LEU A 46 3.41 -4.65 3.81
C LEU A 46 3.72 -5.35 5.15
N ASP A 47 3.60 -4.62 6.25
CA ASP A 47 3.89 -5.09 7.60
C ASP A 47 2.61 -5.50 8.33
N HIS A 48 1.59 -4.65 8.30
CA HIS A 48 0.34 -4.89 9.00
C HIS A 48 -0.88 -4.44 8.18
N VAL A 49 -1.99 -5.17 8.32
CA VAL A 49 -3.29 -4.81 7.76
C VAL A 49 -4.35 -4.90 8.86
N ASP A 50 -5.04 -3.79 9.07
CA ASP A 50 -6.27 -3.73 9.84
C ASP A 50 -7.44 -3.54 8.86
N ALA A 51 -8.28 -4.56 8.74
CA ALA A 51 -9.41 -4.57 7.82
C ALA A 51 -10.73 -4.60 8.60
N ASN A 52 -11.60 -3.64 8.29
CA ASN A 52 -13.01 -3.63 8.65
C ASN A 52 -13.82 -3.86 7.35
N PRO A 53 -14.13 -5.12 7.00
CA PRO A 53 -14.62 -5.49 5.68
C PRO A 53 -15.84 -4.70 5.23
N GLY A 54 -15.75 -4.12 4.04
CA GLY A 54 -16.81 -3.31 3.43
C GLY A 54 -16.94 -1.89 4.02
N GLN A 55 -16.08 -1.48 4.94
CA GLN A 55 -16.08 -0.14 5.53
C GLN A 55 -14.74 0.56 5.41
N SER A 56 -13.65 -0.08 5.84
CA SER A 56 -12.32 0.55 5.79
C SER A 56 -11.19 -0.45 5.88
N THR A 57 -10.07 -0.13 5.23
CA THR A 57 -8.81 -0.85 5.41
C THR A 57 -7.71 0.13 5.76
N THR A 58 -6.90 -0.21 6.75
CA THR A 58 -5.64 0.48 7.05
C THR A 58 -4.49 -0.49 6.87
N ALA A 59 -3.49 -0.09 6.09
CA ALA A 59 -2.29 -0.85 5.83
C ALA A 59 -1.07 -0.05 6.30
N THR A 60 -0.18 -0.72 7.03
CA THR A 60 1.10 -0.19 7.46
C THR A 60 2.22 -0.85 6.66
N TYR A 61 3.15 -0.03 6.18
CA TYR A 61 4.27 -0.45 5.37
C TYR A 61 5.57 -0.01 6.01
N GLN A 62 6.55 -0.89 5.97
CA GLN A 62 7.94 -0.53 6.16
C GLN A 62 8.55 -0.26 4.78
N ALA A 63 9.09 0.93 4.60
CA ALA A 63 9.66 1.36 3.34
C ALA A 63 11.09 1.87 3.54
N ARG A 64 11.96 1.53 2.59
CA ARG A 64 13.29 2.10 2.49
C ARG A 64 13.23 3.25 1.51
N VAL A 65 13.59 4.45 1.97
CA VAL A 65 13.46 5.67 1.21
C VAL A 65 14.81 6.37 1.08
N GLN A 66 15.17 6.73 -0.15
CA GLN A 66 16.30 7.60 -0.44
C GLN A 66 15.85 9.06 -0.29
N TRP A 67 16.28 9.71 0.77
CA TRP A 67 16.13 11.15 0.95
C TRP A 67 17.37 11.91 0.47
N PRO A 68 17.32 13.24 0.29
CA PRO A 68 18.51 14.04 0.00
C PRO A 68 19.63 13.89 1.04
N ALA A 69 19.28 13.60 2.29
CA ALA A 69 20.22 13.41 3.40
C ALA A 69 20.73 11.97 3.57
N GLY A 70 20.27 11.03 2.73
CA GLY A 70 20.62 9.62 2.80
C GLY A 70 19.42 8.68 2.83
N GLU A 71 19.70 7.39 2.80
CA GLU A 71 18.69 6.33 2.85
C GLU A 71 18.23 6.08 4.29
N ARG A 72 16.91 5.89 4.49
CA ARG A 72 16.30 5.64 5.80
C ARG A 72 15.16 4.63 5.70
N GLU A 73 14.91 3.92 6.80
CA GLU A 73 13.69 3.15 6.98
C GLU A 73 12.59 4.06 7.53
N GLU A 74 11.42 4.00 6.91
CA GLU A 74 10.26 4.84 7.17
C GLU A 74 9.02 3.96 7.32
N LEU A 75 8.09 4.40 8.18
CA LEU A 75 6.81 3.76 8.38
C LEU A 75 5.70 4.59 7.72
N PHE A 76 4.95 3.95 6.82
CA PHE A 76 3.81 4.58 6.14
C PHE A 76 2.51 3.89 6.57
N GLY A 77 1.54 4.68 7.01
CA GLY A 77 0.16 4.23 7.19
C GLY A 77 -0.72 4.78 6.07
N MET A 78 -1.43 3.90 5.37
CA MET A 78 -2.46 4.29 4.39
C MET A 78 -3.80 3.71 4.80
N SER A 79 -4.86 4.52 4.70
CA SER A 79 -6.22 4.09 5.00
C SER A 79 -7.20 4.48 3.89
N ALA A 80 -8.15 3.58 3.62
CA ALA A 80 -9.25 3.76 2.68
C ALA A 80 -10.58 3.46 3.38
N ARG A 81 -11.64 4.20 3.00
CA ARG A 81 -12.99 4.17 3.58
C ARG A 81 -13.99 4.88 2.67
#